data_AF-A0A8J7I147-F1
#
_entry.id   AF-A0A8J7I147-F1
#
_cell.length_a   1.000
_cell.length_b   1.000
_cell.length_c   1.000
_cell.angle_alpha   90.00
_cell.angle_beta   90.00
_cell.angle_gamma   90.00
#
_symmetry.space_group_name_H-M   'P 1'
#
loop_
_entity.id
_entity.type
_entity.pdbx_description
1 polymer ?
#
loop_
_entity_poly.entity_id
_entity_poly.type
_entity_poly.pdbx_seq_one_letter_code
_entity_poly.pdbx_strand_id
1 'polypeptide(L)'
;MKIGSVAHKELFCRSFMETYREYDPKHLLWPELDDAALTRLRSIPFWDQALDTERKAGVMVSSYAATVSDPVLKEAIALQGKDEGDEGDEGVEAGGQRR
;
A
#
# COMPACT_ATOMS: atom_id res chain seq x y z
N MET A 1 -4.28 29.28 -6.06
CA MET A 1 -4.87 28.11 -6.76
C MET A 1 -6.27 27.84 -6.21
N LYS A 2 -7.24 27.39 -7.02
CA LYS A 2 -8.63 27.08 -6.59
C LYS A 2 -8.80 25.58 -6.33
N ILE A 3 -9.42 25.18 -5.21
CA ILE A 3 -9.74 23.76 -4.93
C ILE A 3 -10.67 23.21 -6.01
N GLY A 4 -10.42 21.98 -6.43
CA GLY A 4 -11.15 21.29 -7.51
C GLY A 4 -10.83 21.79 -8.92
N SER A 5 -9.92 22.75 -9.08
CA SER A 5 -9.41 23.14 -10.41
C SER A 5 -8.43 22.11 -10.97
N VAL A 6 -8.16 22.21 -12.28
CA VAL A 6 -7.11 21.43 -12.95
C VAL A 6 -5.76 21.59 -12.25
N ALA A 7 -5.38 22.82 -11.90
CA ALA A 7 -4.14 23.09 -11.17
C ALA A 7 -4.10 22.40 -9.80
N HIS A 8 -5.25 22.29 -9.10
CA HIS A 8 -5.33 21.58 -7.82
C HIS A 8 -5.15 20.08 -7.99
N LYS A 9 -5.85 19.47 -8.96
CA LYS A 9 -5.69 18.05 -9.30
C LYS A 9 -4.23 17.73 -9.62
N GLU A 10 -3.61 18.54 -10.48
CA GLU A 10 -2.22 18.32 -10.87
C GLU A 10 -1.23 18.47 -9.71
N LEU A 11 -1.38 19.50 -8.87
CA LEU A 11 -0.53 19.67 -7.70
C LEU A 11 -0.68 18.47 -6.76
N PHE A 12 -1.92 18.04 -6.49
CA PHE A 12 -2.19 16.89 -5.63
C PHE A 12 -1.49 15.62 -6.16
N CYS A 13 -1.70 15.28 -7.44
CA CYS A 13 -1.11 14.08 -8.02
C CYS A 13 0.42 14.14 -8.08
N ARG A 14 1.00 15.28 -8.46
CA ARG A 14 2.46 15.44 -8.50
C ARG A 14 3.07 15.35 -7.10
N SER A 15 2.50 16.06 -6.12
CA SER A 15 2.99 15.98 -4.75
C SER A 15 2.89 14.57 -4.18
N PHE A 16 1.82 13.83 -4.48
CA PHE A 16 1.70 12.42 -4.10
C PHE A 16 2.87 11.58 -4.66
N MET A 17 3.13 11.67 -5.97
CA MET A 17 4.20 10.88 -6.61
C MET A 17 5.60 11.33 -6.19
N GLU A 18 5.84 12.62 -6.05
CA GLU A 18 7.15 13.18 -5.67
C GLU A 18 7.54 12.89 -4.22
N THR A 19 6.55 12.68 -3.34
CA THR A 19 6.77 12.39 -1.92
C THR A 19 6.63 10.91 -1.57
N TYR A 20 6.29 10.07 -2.55
CA TYR A 20 6.24 8.64 -2.40
C TYR A 20 7.56 8.09 -1.87
N ARG A 21 7.46 7.11 -0.96
CA ARG A 21 8.57 6.34 -0.45
C ARG A 21 8.18 4.88 -0.51
N GLU A 22 9.07 4.08 -1.05
CA GLU A 22 8.92 2.62 -1.05
C GLU A 22 8.74 2.13 0.39
N TYR A 23 7.76 1.26 0.58
CA TYR A 23 7.55 0.58 1.85
C TYR A 23 8.78 -0.30 2.15
N ASP A 24 9.40 -0.11 3.31
CA ASP A 24 10.53 -0.92 3.76
C ASP A 24 10.35 -1.29 5.23
N PRO A 25 9.76 -2.46 5.52
CA PRO A 25 9.46 -2.87 6.88
C PRO A 25 10.72 -3.13 7.71
N LYS A 26 11.89 -3.36 7.09
CA LYS A 26 13.13 -3.70 7.80
C LYS A 26 13.75 -2.50 8.51
N HIS A 27 13.46 -1.30 8.01
CA HIS A 27 13.97 -0.04 8.59
C HIS A 27 12.94 0.69 9.47
N LEU A 28 11.77 0.10 9.69
CA LEU A 28 10.80 0.63 10.64
C LEU A 28 11.27 0.45 12.08
N LEU A 29 10.99 1.45 12.91
CA LEU A 29 11.24 1.42 14.36
C LEU A 29 10.19 0.54 15.06
N TRP A 30 10.32 -0.78 14.90
CA TRP A 30 9.46 -1.73 15.59
C TRP A 30 9.65 -1.67 17.11
N PRO A 31 8.59 -1.84 17.91
CA PRO A 31 8.73 -1.98 19.34
C PRO A 31 9.42 -3.31 19.69
N GLU A 32 10.21 -3.30 20.76
CA GLU A 32 10.75 -4.53 21.34
C GLU A 32 9.60 -5.35 21.94
N LEU A 33 9.48 -6.62 21.54
CA LEU A 33 8.44 -7.54 22.00
C LEU A 33 9.09 -8.74 22.67
N ASP A 34 8.58 -9.13 23.83
CA ASP A 34 8.90 -10.44 24.40
C ASP A 34 8.25 -11.58 23.59
N ASP A 35 8.74 -12.81 23.78
CA ASP A 35 8.27 -13.98 23.03
C ASP A 35 6.76 -14.23 23.20
N ALA A 36 6.20 -13.92 24.36
CA ALA A 36 4.78 -14.11 24.63
C ALA A 36 3.91 -13.08 23.90
N ALA A 37 4.37 -11.83 23.82
CA ALA A 37 3.74 -10.76 23.05
C ALA A 37 3.85 -11.05 21.54
N LEU A 38 5.02 -11.45 21.06
CA LEU A 38 5.22 -11.80 19.65
C LEU A 38 4.36 -13.00 19.23
N THR A 39 4.26 -14.03 20.07
CA THR A 39 3.38 -15.18 19.83
C THR A 39 1.92 -14.77 19.75
N ARG A 40 1.45 -13.92 20.67
CA ARG A 40 0.08 -13.39 20.66
C ARG A 40 -0.19 -12.54 19.41
N LEU A 41 0.76 -11.70 19.01
CA LEU A 41 0.63 -10.86 17.82
C LEU A 41 0.49 -11.71 16.56
N ARG A 42 1.35 -12.73 16.39
CA ARG A 42 1.32 -13.63 15.22
C ARG A 42 0.09 -14.54 15.18
N SER A 43 -0.51 -14.87 16.32
CA SER A 43 -1.66 -15.78 16.38
C SER A 43 -3.01 -15.12 16.11
N ILE A 44 -3.07 -13.80 15.93
CA ILE A 44 -4.33 -13.10 15.66
C ILE A 44 -4.82 -13.52 14.26
N PRO A 45 -6.00 -14.12 14.11
CA PRO A 45 -6.45 -14.73 12.85
C PRO A 45 -6.95 -13.72 11.81
N PHE A 46 -6.56 -12.45 11.92
CA PHE A 46 -6.93 -11.40 10.97
C PHE A 46 -5.86 -11.14 9.90
N TRP A 47 -4.63 -11.63 10.08
CA TRP A 47 -3.52 -11.36 9.16
C TRP A 47 -3.79 -11.84 7.75
N ASP A 48 -4.37 -13.04 7.60
CA ASP A 48 -4.77 -13.56 6.29
C ASP A 48 -5.82 -12.66 5.62
N GLN A 49 -6.77 -12.12 6.39
CA GLN A 49 -7.78 -11.20 5.88
C GLN A 49 -7.17 -9.84 5.52
N ALA A 50 -6.20 -9.34 6.30
CA ALA A 50 -5.48 -8.12 5.98
C ALA A 50 -4.76 -8.27 4.64
N LEU A 51 -3.97 -9.33 4.46
CA LEU A 51 -3.24 -9.61 3.21
C LEU A 51 -4.17 -9.76 2.01
N ASP A 52 -5.29 -10.47 2.18
CA ASP A 52 -6.29 -10.62 1.12
C ASP A 52 -6.95 -9.27 0.76
N THR A 53 -7.12 -8.39 1.74
CA THR A 53 -7.65 -7.04 1.52
C THR A 53 -6.67 -6.19 0.71
N GLU A 54 -5.39 -6.15 1.07
CA GLU A 54 -4.38 -5.37 0.34
C GLU A 54 -4.21 -5.87 -1.10
N ARG A 55 -4.16 -7.19 -1.29
CA ARG A 55 -4.10 -7.78 -2.65
C ARG A 55 -5.29 -7.40 -3.51
N LYS A 56 -6.50 -7.45 -2.94
CA LYS A 56 -7.72 -7.03 -3.65
C LYS A 56 -7.66 -5.54 -3.95
N ALA A 57 -7.19 -4.71 -3.02
CA ALA A 57 -7.01 -3.28 -3.23
C ALA A 57 -6.05 -3.02 -4.41
N GLY A 58 -4.87 -3.63 -4.40
CA GLY A 58 -3.89 -3.51 -5.49
C GLY A 58 -4.46 -3.90 -6.86
N VAL A 59 -5.18 -5.03 -6.95
CA VAL A 59 -5.85 -5.44 -8.21
C VAL A 59 -6.93 -4.45 -8.63
N MET A 60 -7.79 -4.01 -7.71
CA MET A 60 -8.88 -3.08 -8.02
C MET A 60 -8.36 -1.72 -8.49
N VAL A 61 -7.39 -1.15 -7.76
CA VAL A 61 -6.81 0.17 -8.06
C VAL A 61 -6.04 0.13 -9.37
N SER A 62 -5.23 -0.92 -9.59
CA SER A 62 -4.50 -1.12 -10.85
C SER A 62 -5.44 -1.29 -12.04
N SER A 63 -6.52 -2.05 -11.87
CA SER A 63 -7.55 -2.22 -12.91
C SER A 63 -8.27 -0.90 -13.20
N TYR A 64 -8.58 -0.11 -12.18
CA TYR A 64 -9.21 1.20 -12.34
C TYR A 64 -8.28 2.18 -13.06
N ALA A 65 -6.97 2.21 -12.73
CA ALA A 65 -5.98 3.03 -13.43
C ALA A 65 -5.98 2.80 -14.94
N ALA A 66 -6.21 1.56 -15.39
CA ALA A 66 -6.30 1.23 -16.81
C ALA A 66 -7.48 1.90 -17.54
N THR A 67 -8.53 2.30 -16.81
CA THR A 67 -9.73 2.97 -17.35
C THR A 67 -9.63 4.49 -17.38
N VAL A 68 -8.63 5.08 -16.71
CA VAL A 68 -8.48 6.53 -16.56
C VAL A 68 -7.76 7.13 -17.77
N SER A 69 -8.36 8.14 -18.40
CA SER A 69 -7.80 8.83 -19.57
C SER A 69 -6.85 9.97 -19.24
N ASP A 70 -7.03 10.61 -18.08
CA ASP A 70 -6.20 11.74 -17.66
C ASP A 70 -4.81 11.24 -17.23
N PRO A 71 -3.71 11.67 -17.87
CA PRO A 71 -2.42 11.01 -17.71
C PRO A 71 -1.84 11.15 -16.29
N VAL A 72 -1.96 12.32 -15.65
CA VAL A 72 -1.40 12.54 -14.32
C VAL A 72 -2.21 11.81 -13.23
N LEU A 73 -3.52 11.68 -13.42
CA LEU A 73 -4.35 10.83 -12.54
C LEU A 73 -4.01 9.36 -12.73
N LYS A 74 -3.88 8.91 -13.98
CA LYS A 74 -3.55 7.52 -14.29
C LYS A 74 -2.24 7.10 -13.64
N GLU A 75 -1.21 7.93 -13.73
CA GLU A 75 0.10 7.66 -13.15
C GLU A 75 0.03 7.59 -11.61
N ALA A 76 -0.62 8.55 -10.97
CA ALA A 76 -0.78 8.55 -9.51
C ALA A 76 -1.58 7.34 -9.00
N ILE A 77 -2.66 6.97 -9.68
CA ILE A 77 -3.48 5.81 -9.31
C ILE A 77 -2.72 4.50 -9.57
N ALA A 78 -1.94 4.43 -10.66
CA ALA A 78 -1.11 3.26 -10.94
C ALA A 78 -0.01 3.06 -9.87
N LEU A 79 0.60 4.16 -9.40
CA LEU A 79 1.55 4.11 -8.29
C LEU A 79 0.89 3.58 -7.01
N GLN A 80 -0.30 4.08 -6.65
CA GLN A 80 -1.07 3.55 -5.51
C GLN A 80 -1.36 2.05 -5.69
N GLY A 81 -1.83 1.63 -6.87
CA GLY A 81 -2.18 0.22 -7.10
C GLY A 81 -0.98 -0.73 -7.03
N LYS A 82 0.22 -0.26 -7.37
CA LYS A 82 1.47 -1.01 -7.19
C LYS A 82 1.80 -1.19 -5.70
N ASP A 83 1.76 -0.09 -4.95
CA ASP A 83 2.11 -0.06 -3.52
C ASP A 83 1.26 -1.04 -2.70
N GLU A 84 -0.06 -0.99 -2.89
CA GLU A 84 -1.02 -1.90 -2.25
C GLU A 84 -0.76 -3.39 -2.60
N GLY A 85 -0.31 -3.64 -3.83
CA GLY A 85 0.07 -4.98 -4.28
C GLY A 85 1.36 -5.48 -3.62
N ASP A 86 2.37 -4.62 -3.55
CA ASP A 86 3.66 -4.91 -2.92
C ASP A 86 3.47 -5.18 -1.42
N GLU A 87 2.68 -4.36 -0.71
CA GLU A 87 2.34 -4.58 0.71
C GLU A 87 1.65 -5.94 0.97
N GLY A 88 0.72 -6.33 0.09
CA GLY A 88 0.02 -7.61 0.18
C GLY A 88 0.91 -8.84 -0.05
N ASP A 89 2.02 -8.69 -0.77
CA ASP A 89 2.97 -9.77 -1.03
C ASP A 89 4.11 -9.82 0.00
N GLU A 90 4.60 -8.67 0.47
CA GLU A 90 5.64 -8.63 1.51
C GLU A 90 5.15 -9.10 2.88
N GLY A 91 3.88 -8.86 3.22
CA GLY A 91 3.31 -9.38 4.46
C GLY A 91 3.25 -10.91 4.53
N VAL A 92 3.33 -11.62 3.40
CA VAL A 92 3.52 -13.08 3.36
C VAL A 92 4.91 -13.49 3.83
N GLU A 93 5.94 -12.70 3.48
CA GLU A 93 7.33 -13.00 3.84
C GLU A 93 7.59 -12.70 5.33
N ALA A 94 7.02 -11.61 5.85
CA ALA A 94 7.11 -11.26 7.27
C ALA A 94 6.27 -12.18 8.19
N GLY A 95 5.18 -12.74 7.67
CA GLY A 95 4.22 -13.56 8.41
C GLY A 95 4.67 -15.00 8.73
N GLY A 96 5.79 -15.48 8.19
CA GLY A 96 6.29 -16.82 8.55
C GLY A 96 5.31 -17.96 8.24
N GLN A 97 4.44 -17.79 7.24
CA GLN A 97 3.51 -18.82 6.77
C GLN A 97 4.07 -19.54 5.53
N ARG A 98 5.38 -19.87 5.53
CA ARG A 98 5.86 -21.03 4.76
C ARG A 98 6.04 -22.17 5.75
N ARG A 99 5.31 -23.26 5.49
CA ARG A 99 5.49 -24.57 6.13
C ARG A 99 6.95 -24.99 6.18
#